data_AF-A0A1F9UIG6-F1
#
_entry.id   AF-A0A1F9UIG6-F1
#
_cell.length_a   1.000
_cell.length_b   1.000
_cell.length_c   1.000
_cell.angle_alpha   90.00
_cell.angle_beta   90.00
_cell.angle_gamma   90.00
#
_symmetry.space_group_name_H-M   'P 1'
#
loop_
_entity.id
_entity.type
_entity.pdbx_description
1 polymer ?
#
loop_
_entity_poly.entity_id
_entity_poly.type
_entity_poly.pdbx_seq_one_letter_code
_entity_poly.pdbx_strand_id
1 'polypeptide(L)'
;MKELLACVGLAKVRVDAGFSRVGRRLSAADCADRLLMTLAARAVSSGNALMVLCREGHANEALPLLRAVAESALSMRWVCADAAGRAETAWKELEAARWEALWPESRARERAQSFGVPAWAADAALGSAQDFARGNAAGLPWGHMFGDSQLPGRKPEDVLAAAAAWLSLMLEALDRRWPGEFPGAAEMRERAQISRGQ
;
A
#
# COMPACT_ATOMS: atom_id res chain seq x y z
N MET A 1 14.46 6.25 -8.65
CA MET A 1 13.66 5.24 -9.37
C MET A 1 14.10 3.78 -9.16
N LYS A 2 15.27 3.32 -9.68
CA LYS A 2 15.69 1.90 -9.64
C LYS A 2 15.69 1.29 -8.22
N GLU A 3 16.20 2.04 -7.25
CA GLU A 3 16.25 1.62 -5.84
C GLU A 3 14.85 1.47 -5.24
N LEU A 4 13.91 2.36 -5.58
CA LEU A 4 12.52 2.28 -5.13
C LEU A 4 11.79 1.07 -5.73
N LEU A 5 12.00 0.78 -7.02
CA LEU A 5 11.48 -0.43 -7.66
C LEU A 5 12.01 -1.69 -6.97
N ALA A 6 13.32 -1.74 -6.68
CA ALA A 6 13.92 -2.84 -5.95
C ALA A 6 13.35 -2.96 -4.52
N CYS A 7 13.13 -1.83 -3.85
CA CYS A 7 12.55 -1.75 -2.51
C CYS A 7 11.12 -2.33 -2.48
N VAL A 8 10.25 -1.89 -3.38
CA VAL A 8 8.88 -2.41 -3.50
C VAL A 8 8.88 -3.89 -3.88
N GLY A 9 9.75 -4.31 -4.80
CA GLY A 9 9.89 -5.72 -5.19
C GLY A 9 10.38 -6.62 -4.05
N LEU A 10 11.23 -6.10 -3.16
CA LEU A 10 11.73 -6.84 -2.00
C LEU A 10 10.62 -7.18 -0.99
N ALA A 11 9.52 -6.40 -0.96
CA ALA A 11 8.38 -6.70 -0.10
C ALA A 11 7.79 -8.08 -0.40
N LYS A 12 7.63 -8.44 -1.68
CA LYS A 12 7.19 -9.77 -2.10
C LYS A 12 8.09 -10.86 -1.54
N VAL A 13 9.41 -10.72 -1.75
CA VAL A 13 10.40 -11.72 -1.32
C VAL A 13 10.34 -11.93 0.18
N ARG A 14 10.20 -10.85 0.96
CA ARG A 14 10.10 -10.91 2.43
C ARG A 14 8.82 -11.56 2.90
N VAL A 15 7.69 -11.24 2.27
CA VAL A 15 6.39 -11.84 2.56
C VAL A 15 6.41 -13.34 2.26
N ASP A 16 6.89 -13.74 1.08
CA ASP A 16 6.98 -15.15 0.68
C ASP A 16 7.87 -15.93 1.65
N ALA A 17 9.04 -15.38 2.00
CA ALA A 17 9.96 -16.01 2.94
C ALA A 17 9.37 -16.13 4.35
N GLY A 18 8.66 -15.10 4.83
CA GLY A 18 7.99 -15.12 6.12
C GLY A 18 6.86 -16.17 6.16
N PHE A 19 6.00 -16.19 5.15
CA PHE A 19 4.94 -17.21 5.07
C PHE A 19 5.49 -18.63 4.96
N SER A 20 6.63 -18.80 4.29
CA SER A 20 7.34 -20.10 4.23
C SER A 20 7.82 -20.57 5.60
N ARG A 21 8.28 -19.66 6.48
CA ARG A 21 8.71 -19.97 7.85
C ARG A 21 7.53 -20.25 8.79
N VAL A 22 6.44 -19.49 8.68
CA VAL A 22 5.28 -19.64 9.57
C VAL A 22 4.29 -20.70 9.11
N GLY A 23 4.42 -21.23 7.89
CA GLY A 23 3.41 -22.07 7.23
C GLY A 23 2.87 -23.23 8.06
N ARG A 24 3.70 -23.89 8.88
CA ARG A 24 3.26 -25.00 9.77
C ARG A 24 2.37 -24.56 10.94
N ARG A 25 2.38 -23.27 11.28
CA ARG A 25 1.59 -22.65 12.36
C ARG A 25 0.31 -21.99 11.85
N LEU A 26 0.18 -21.81 10.53
CA LEU A 26 -1.00 -21.18 9.96
C LEU A 26 -2.20 -22.12 10.05
N SER A 27 -3.33 -21.58 10.49
CA SER A 27 -4.60 -22.31 10.51
C SER A 27 -5.59 -21.71 9.53
N ALA A 28 -6.07 -22.52 8.59
CA ALA A 28 -7.17 -22.12 7.71
C ALA A 28 -8.50 -21.94 8.48
N ALA A 29 -8.60 -22.43 9.72
CA ALA A 29 -9.77 -22.18 10.57
C ALA A 29 -9.67 -20.85 11.33
N ASP A 30 -8.46 -20.32 11.55
CA ASP A 30 -8.24 -19.04 12.21
C ASP A 30 -8.54 -17.89 11.23
N CYS A 31 -9.54 -17.08 11.56
CA CYS A 31 -9.96 -15.95 10.74
C CYS A 31 -8.85 -14.89 10.59
N ALA A 32 -8.03 -14.67 11.62
CA ALA A 32 -6.94 -13.71 11.56
C ALA A 32 -5.85 -14.16 10.59
N ASP A 33 -5.46 -15.43 10.65
CA ASP A 33 -4.44 -15.99 9.75
C ASP A 33 -4.88 -15.90 8.28
N ARG A 34 -6.13 -16.32 7.98
CA ARG A 34 -6.71 -16.18 6.63
C ARG A 34 -6.71 -14.74 6.16
N LEU A 35 -7.23 -13.82 6.98
CA LEU A 35 -7.35 -12.41 6.64
C LEU A 35 -5.98 -11.78 6.36
N LEU A 36 -5.00 -11.99 7.24
CA LEU A 36 -3.66 -11.42 7.09
C LEU A 36 -2.98 -11.96 5.84
N MET A 37 -3.14 -13.24 5.52
CA MET A 37 -2.61 -13.83 4.30
C MET A 37 -3.27 -13.23 3.05
N THR A 38 -4.59 -13.08 3.04
CA THR A 38 -5.34 -12.44 1.93
C THR A 38 -4.92 -10.99 1.72
N LEU A 39 -4.83 -10.20 2.79
CA LEU A 39 -4.44 -8.79 2.70
C LEU A 39 -2.97 -8.63 2.26
N ALA A 40 -2.07 -9.48 2.76
CA ALA A 40 -0.66 -9.49 2.34
C ALA A 40 -0.53 -9.84 0.85
N ALA A 41 -1.22 -10.89 0.38
CA ALA A 41 -1.23 -11.26 -1.03
C ALA A 41 -1.77 -10.12 -1.90
N ARG A 42 -2.84 -9.44 -1.45
CA ARG A 42 -3.41 -8.31 -2.19
C ARG A 42 -2.47 -7.10 -2.23
N ALA A 43 -1.80 -6.78 -1.13
CA ALA A 43 -0.84 -5.69 -1.05
C ALA A 43 0.38 -5.96 -1.94
N VAL A 44 0.94 -7.18 -1.91
CA VAL A 44 2.06 -7.58 -2.76
C VAL A 44 1.69 -7.57 -4.24
N SER A 45 0.53 -8.12 -4.60
CA SER A 45 0.04 -8.13 -5.98
C SER A 45 -0.16 -6.71 -6.52
N SER A 46 -0.77 -5.83 -5.73
CA SER A 46 -0.96 -4.42 -6.08
C SER A 46 0.38 -3.68 -6.15
N GLY A 47 1.32 -4.01 -5.25
CA GLY A 47 2.72 -3.58 -5.25
C GLY A 47 3.43 -3.87 -6.56
N ASN A 48 3.34 -5.11 -7.05
CA ASN A 48 3.97 -5.48 -8.31
C ASN A 48 3.35 -4.73 -9.50
N ALA A 49 2.02 -4.59 -9.53
CA ALA A 49 1.33 -3.86 -10.60
C ALA A 49 1.71 -2.38 -10.62
N LEU A 50 1.78 -1.72 -9.46
CA LEU A 50 2.17 -0.31 -9.38
C LEU A 50 3.64 -0.10 -9.82
N MET A 51 4.54 -1.06 -9.56
CA MET A 51 5.92 -1.00 -10.07
C MET A 51 5.96 -0.98 -11.59
N VAL A 52 5.17 -1.84 -12.24
CA VAL A 52 5.09 -1.90 -13.70
C VAL A 52 4.58 -0.57 -14.23
N LEU A 53 3.45 -0.07 -13.72
CA LEU A 53 2.89 1.21 -14.15
C LEU A 53 3.87 2.38 -13.95
N CYS A 54 4.50 2.49 -12.78
CA CYS A 54 5.44 3.56 -12.50
C CYS A 54 6.70 3.49 -13.36
N ARG A 55 7.20 2.28 -13.68
CA ARG A 55 8.34 2.10 -14.58
C ARG A 55 8.04 2.59 -15.99
N GLU A 56 6.81 2.39 -16.46
CA GLU A 56 6.35 2.86 -17.76
C GLU A 56 5.83 4.32 -17.74
N GLY A 57 5.97 5.04 -16.62
CA GLY A 57 5.58 6.45 -16.50
C GLY A 57 4.09 6.69 -16.19
N HIS A 58 3.31 5.65 -15.93
CA HIS A 58 1.87 5.71 -15.62
C HIS A 58 1.61 5.84 -14.11
N ALA A 59 2.19 6.86 -13.48
CA ALA A 59 2.13 7.06 -12.04
C ALA A 59 0.72 7.37 -11.53
N ASN A 60 -0.11 8.09 -12.30
CA ASN A 60 -1.47 8.43 -11.88
C ASN A 60 -2.39 7.20 -11.91
N GLU A 61 -2.25 6.34 -12.92
CA GLU A 61 -2.95 5.07 -13.08
C GLU A 61 -2.61 4.08 -11.97
N ALA A 62 -1.44 4.25 -11.35
CA ALA A 62 -1.03 3.47 -10.19
C ALA A 62 -1.70 3.93 -8.88
N LEU A 63 -2.33 5.11 -8.82
CA LEU A 63 -2.86 5.66 -7.57
C LEU A 63 -3.98 4.83 -6.93
N PRO A 64 -4.96 4.26 -7.68
CA PRO A 64 -5.93 3.34 -7.09
C PRO A 64 -5.28 2.09 -6.48
N LEU A 65 -4.19 1.60 -7.08
CA LEU A 65 -3.43 0.47 -6.54
C LEU A 65 -2.65 0.88 -5.29
N LEU A 66 -2.05 2.07 -5.28
CA LEU A 66 -1.41 2.63 -4.09
C LEU A 66 -2.40 2.75 -2.93
N ARG A 67 -3.63 3.21 -3.19
CA ARG A 67 -4.71 3.24 -2.19
C ARG A 67 -5.04 1.85 -1.67
N ALA A 68 -5.14 0.85 -2.54
CA ALA A 68 -5.37 -0.53 -2.13
C ALA A 68 -4.24 -1.09 -1.24
N VAL A 69 -2.97 -0.80 -1.57
CA VAL A 69 -1.83 -1.18 -0.72
C VAL A 69 -1.93 -0.54 0.67
N ALA A 70 -2.24 0.75 0.73
CA ALA A 70 -2.39 1.48 1.99
C ALA A 70 -3.50 0.88 2.87
N GLU A 71 -4.67 0.59 2.30
CA GLU A 71 -5.80 0.04 3.04
C GLU A 71 -5.55 -1.38 3.54
N SER A 72 -4.89 -2.22 2.74
CA SER A 72 -4.44 -3.54 3.20
C SER A 72 -3.47 -3.40 4.38
N ALA A 73 -2.45 -2.53 4.26
CA ALA A 73 -1.47 -2.33 5.33
C ALA A 73 -2.11 -1.79 6.62
N LEU A 74 -3.00 -0.80 6.52
CA LEU A 74 -3.75 -0.25 7.64
C LEU A 74 -4.67 -1.28 8.31
N SER A 75 -5.37 -2.09 7.51
CA SER A 75 -6.26 -3.13 8.01
C SER A 75 -5.49 -4.23 8.72
N MET A 76 -4.36 -4.67 8.15
CA MET A 76 -3.47 -5.63 8.80
C MET A 76 -2.94 -5.08 10.13
N ARG A 77 -2.50 -3.82 10.16
CA ARG A 77 -2.02 -3.19 11.39
C ARG A 77 -3.11 -3.09 12.45
N TRP A 78 -4.33 -2.73 12.05
CA TRP A 78 -5.50 -2.64 12.92
C TRP A 78 -5.87 -4.00 13.51
N VAL A 79 -5.88 -5.05 12.69
CA VAL A 79 -6.17 -6.44 13.12
C VAL A 79 -5.07 -6.97 14.04
N CYS A 80 -3.79 -6.78 13.71
CA CYS A 80 -2.70 -7.27 14.54
C CYS A 80 -2.60 -6.60 15.92
N ALA A 81 -3.31 -5.49 16.15
CA ALA A 81 -3.43 -4.90 17.48
C ALA A 81 -4.42 -5.65 18.39
N ASP A 82 -5.42 -6.34 17.83
CA ASP A 82 -6.38 -7.20 18.53
C ASP A 82 -6.98 -8.20 17.53
N ALA A 83 -6.26 -9.30 17.31
CA ALA A 83 -6.60 -10.25 16.25
C ALA A 83 -7.94 -10.95 16.52
N ALA A 84 -8.22 -11.29 17.78
CA ALA A 84 -9.44 -11.98 18.19
C ALA A 84 -10.67 -11.09 18.02
N GLY A 85 -10.60 -9.82 18.43
CA GLY A 85 -11.74 -8.90 18.35
C GLY A 85 -11.98 -8.28 16.96
N ARG A 86 -10.94 -8.17 16.12
CA ARG A 86 -11.02 -7.37 14.88
C ARG A 86 -11.00 -8.17 13.59
N ALA A 87 -10.52 -9.42 13.59
CA ALA A 87 -10.38 -10.20 12.36
C ALA A 87 -11.72 -10.47 11.67
N GLU A 88 -12.75 -10.88 12.41
CA GLU A 88 -14.07 -11.14 11.81
C GLU A 88 -14.70 -9.88 11.22
N THR A 89 -14.57 -8.75 11.91
CA THR A 89 -15.07 -7.46 11.44
C THR A 89 -14.38 -7.05 10.15
N ALA A 90 -13.04 -7.11 10.11
CA ALA A 90 -12.29 -6.81 8.89
C ALA A 90 -12.58 -7.79 7.75
N TRP A 91 -12.83 -9.07 8.06
CA TRP A 91 -13.22 -10.05 7.05
C TRP A 91 -14.59 -9.74 6.44
N LYS A 92 -15.58 -9.40 7.26
CA LYS A 92 -16.91 -8.96 6.78
C LYS A 92 -16.82 -7.68 5.95
N GLU A 93 -15.98 -6.71 6.34
CA GLU A 93 -15.73 -5.52 5.53
C GLU A 93 -15.15 -5.89 4.15
N LEU A 94 -14.22 -6.85 4.10
CA LEU A 94 -13.63 -7.33 2.85
C LEU A 94 -14.66 -8.04 1.95
N GLU A 95 -15.52 -8.88 2.51
CA GLU A 95 -16.60 -9.56 1.77
C GLU A 95 -17.68 -8.59 1.26
N ALA A 96 -17.96 -7.55 2.04
CA ALA A 96 -18.91 -6.50 1.71
C ALA A 96 -18.36 -5.43 0.76
N ALA A 97 -17.07 -5.52 0.36
CA ALA A 97 -16.45 -4.53 -0.50
C ALA A 97 -17.23 -4.34 -1.82
N ARG A 98 -17.53 -3.09 -2.14
CA ARG A 98 -18.18 -2.65 -3.39
C ARG A 98 -17.41 -1.48 -3.94
N TRP A 99 -17.15 -1.47 -5.25
CA TRP A 99 -16.30 -0.45 -5.90
C TRP A 99 -16.74 0.98 -5.55
N GLU A 100 -18.03 1.22 -5.49
CA GLU A 100 -18.67 2.50 -5.22
C GLU A 100 -18.54 2.95 -3.76
N ALA A 101 -18.25 2.01 -2.85
CA ALA A 101 -18.10 2.24 -1.40
C ALA A 101 -16.71 1.86 -0.90
N LEU A 102 -15.77 1.54 -1.79
CA LEU A 102 -14.38 1.30 -1.43
C LEU A 102 -13.78 2.59 -0.85
N TRP A 103 -12.94 2.42 0.16
CA TRP A 103 -12.02 3.46 0.67
C TRP A 103 -12.64 4.68 1.38
N PRO A 104 -13.46 4.52 2.43
CA PRO A 104 -13.87 5.65 3.27
C PRO A 104 -12.64 6.43 3.77
N GLU A 105 -12.42 7.64 3.24
CA GLU A 105 -11.16 8.38 3.43
C GLU A 105 -10.95 8.76 4.90
N SER A 106 -12.00 9.16 5.61
CA SER A 106 -11.95 9.52 7.02
C SER A 106 -11.36 8.40 7.88
N ARG A 107 -11.87 7.18 7.72
CA ARG A 107 -11.39 5.98 8.41
C ARG A 107 -9.93 5.69 8.10
N ALA A 108 -9.54 5.77 6.83
CA ALA A 108 -8.17 5.49 6.42
C ALA A 108 -7.18 6.53 6.97
N ARG A 109 -7.57 7.82 6.99
CA ARG A 109 -6.76 8.90 7.57
C ARG A 109 -6.61 8.74 9.07
N GLU A 110 -7.70 8.44 9.79
CA GLU A 110 -7.66 8.19 11.24
C GLU A 110 -6.68 7.05 11.57
N ARG A 111 -6.79 5.92 10.86
CA ARG A 111 -5.89 4.78 11.05
C ARG A 111 -4.43 5.14 10.72
N ALA A 112 -4.19 5.83 9.60
CA ALA A 112 -2.85 6.25 9.19
C ALA A 112 -2.18 7.15 10.23
N GLN A 113 -2.92 8.13 10.76
CA GLN A 113 -2.46 8.99 11.83
C GLN A 113 -2.15 8.21 13.11
N SER A 114 -3.05 7.29 13.52
CA SER A 114 -2.86 6.47 14.73
C SER A 114 -1.62 5.57 14.67
N PHE A 115 -1.16 5.20 13.48
CA PHE A 115 0.02 4.36 13.27
C PHE A 115 1.27 5.17 12.92
N GLY A 116 1.22 6.50 12.98
CA GLY A 116 2.38 7.35 12.71
C GLY A 116 2.84 7.28 11.26
N VAL A 117 1.94 7.00 10.32
CA VAL A 117 2.28 7.00 8.89
C VAL A 117 2.69 8.43 8.49
N PRO A 118 3.80 8.62 7.77
CA PRO A 118 4.21 9.94 7.32
C PRO A 118 3.10 10.63 6.50
N ALA A 119 2.83 11.90 6.81
CA ALA A 119 1.75 12.67 6.17
C ALA A 119 1.82 12.64 4.64
N TRP A 120 3.02 12.75 4.07
CA TRP A 120 3.21 12.70 2.62
C TRP A 120 2.79 11.36 1.99
N ALA A 121 2.97 10.24 2.68
CA ALA A 121 2.58 8.91 2.20
C ALA A 121 1.06 8.72 2.33
N ALA A 122 0.49 9.26 3.40
CA ALA A 122 -0.95 9.37 3.58
C ALA A 122 -1.59 10.20 2.46
N ASP A 123 -1.08 11.38 2.17
CA ASP A 123 -1.64 12.25 1.14
C ASP A 123 -1.50 11.66 -0.26
N ALA A 124 -0.36 11.02 -0.57
CA ALA A 124 -0.15 10.36 -1.86
C ALA A 124 -1.14 9.21 -2.11
N ALA A 125 -1.48 8.43 -1.08
CA ALA A 125 -2.41 7.31 -1.23
C ALA A 125 -3.88 7.73 -1.11
N LEU A 126 -4.17 8.68 -0.21
CA LEU A 126 -5.53 8.98 0.22
C LEU A 126 -6.17 10.15 -0.54
N GLY A 127 -5.39 11.08 -1.10
CA GLY A 127 -5.86 12.20 -1.91
C GLY A 127 -6.01 11.93 -3.42
N SER A 128 -6.13 10.67 -3.82
CA SER A 128 -5.80 10.21 -5.18
C SER A 128 -6.86 10.41 -6.27
N ALA A 129 -8.12 10.71 -5.93
CA ALA A 129 -9.20 10.70 -6.92
C ALA A 129 -9.11 11.83 -7.96
N GLN A 130 -8.80 13.06 -7.53
CA GLN A 130 -8.61 14.19 -8.46
C GLN A 130 -7.34 14.03 -9.30
N ASP A 131 -6.24 13.59 -8.68
CA ASP A 131 -4.96 13.35 -9.35
C ASP A 131 -5.11 12.26 -10.42
N PHE A 132 -5.81 11.17 -10.13
CA PHE A 132 -6.12 10.13 -11.11
C PHE A 132 -7.00 10.66 -12.26
N ALA A 133 -8.06 11.40 -11.93
CA ALA A 133 -9.01 11.89 -12.93
C ALA A 133 -8.42 12.97 -13.85
N ARG A 134 -7.44 13.75 -13.39
CA ARG A 134 -6.94 14.95 -14.08
C ARG A 134 -5.43 14.94 -14.41
N GLY A 135 -4.67 13.96 -13.94
CA GLY A 135 -3.20 13.99 -13.92
C GLY A 135 -2.48 13.64 -15.23
N ASN A 136 -3.20 13.23 -16.29
CA ASN A 136 -2.57 12.66 -17.49
C ASN A 136 -2.68 13.51 -18.76
N ALA A 137 -3.63 14.44 -18.81
CA ALA A 137 -3.86 15.22 -20.03
C ALA A 137 -2.66 16.11 -20.40
N ALA A 138 -1.81 16.47 -19.43
CA ALA A 138 -0.58 17.22 -19.65
C ALA A 138 0.47 16.48 -20.50
N GLY A 139 0.45 15.14 -20.52
CA GLY A 139 1.39 14.32 -21.28
C GLY A 139 0.97 14.07 -22.74
N LEU A 140 -0.21 14.53 -23.16
CA LEU A 140 -0.74 14.31 -24.50
C LEU A 140 -0.35 15.43 -25.47
N PRO A 141 -0.25 15.17 -26.79
CA PRO A 141 0.15 16.20 -27.77
C PRO A 141 -0.71 17.46 -27.74
N TRP A 142 -1.98 17.30 -27.35
CA TRP A 142 -2.98 18.36 -27.24
C TRP A 142 -3.14 18.90 -25.81
N GLY A 143 -2.28 18.51 -24.87
CA GLY A 143 -2.35 18.94 -23.48
C GLY A 143 -2.34 20.46 -23.32
N HIS A 144 -1.56 21.16 -24.15
CA HIS A 144 -1.50 22.63 -24.14
C HIS A 144 -2.83 23.33 -24.44
N MET A 145 -3.81 22.64 -25.05
CA MET A 145 -5.12 23.23 -25.37
C MET A 145 -6.06 23.32 -24.17
N PHE A 146 -5.79 22.60 -23.08
CA PHE A 146 -6.66 22.55 -21.90
C PHE A 146 -5.88 22.74 -20.59
N GLY A 147 -4.93 23.67 -20.56
CA GLY A 147 -4.03 23.87 -19.41
C GLY A 147 -4.74 24.00 -18.06
N ASP A 148 -5.86 24.73 -18.01
CA ASP A 148 -6.64 24.96 -16.79
C ASP A 148 -7.39 23.71 -16.29
N SER A 149 -7.60 22.72 -17.17
CA SER A 149 -8.27 21.47 -16.85
C SER A 149 -7.32 20.42 -16.27
N GLN A 150 -6.02 20.70 -16.23
CA GLN A 150 -4.98 19.73 -15.87
C GLN A 150 -4.47 19.93 -14.46
N LEU A 151 -4.21 18.82 -13.76
CA LEU A 151 -3.39 18.84 -12.56
C LEU A 151 -2.00 18.29 -12.92
N PRO A 152 -0.92 18.83 -12.33
CA PRO A 152 0.38 18.20 -12.45
C PRO A 152 0.28 16.79 -11.84
N GLY A 153 0.40 15.78 -12.70
CA GLY A 153 0.37 14.38 -12.30
C GLY A 153 1.45 14.04 -11.28
N ARG A 154 1.28 12.91 -10.58
CA ARG A 154 2.28 12.43 -9.62
C ARG A 154 3.53 11.92 -10.35
N LYS A 155 4.70 12.16 -9.76
CA LYS A 155 5.94 11.53 -10.23
C LYS A 155 5.94 10.06 -9.83
N PRO A 156 6.43 9.14 -10.67
CA PRO A 156 6.44 7.73 -10.30
C PRO A 156 7.32 7.43 -9.07
N GLU A 157 8.37 8.22 -8.81
CA GLU A 157 9.17 8.12 -7.59
C GLU A 157 8.36 8.39 -6.32
N ASP A 158 7.47 9.40 -6.32
CA ASP A 158 6.64 9.71 -5.16
C ASP A 158 5.65 8.56 -4.88
N VAL A 159 5.06 7.99 -5.94
CA VAL A 159 4.13 6.84 -5.83
C VAL A 159 4.85 5.60 -5.30
N LEU A 160 6.05 5.29 -5.81
CA LEU A 160 6.85 4.16 -5.35
C LEU A 160 7.38 4.34 -3.92
N ALA A 161 7.79 5.55 -3.56
CA ALA A 161 8.20 5.86 -2.18
C ALA A 161 7.03 5.66 -1.22
N ALA A 162 5.84 6.13 -1.58
CA ALA A 162 4.63 5.93 -0.76
C ALA A 162 4.31 4.42 -0.65
N ALA A 163 4.36 3.68 -1.75
CA ALA A 163 4.16 2.23 -1.73
C ALA A 163 5.14 1.50 -0.81
N ALA A 164 6.43 1.87 -0.85
CA ALA A 164 7.44 1.30 0.06
C ALA A 164 7.12 1.60 1.53
N ALA A 165 6.67 2.82 1.85
CA ALA A 165 6.24 3.16 3.20
C ALA A 165 5.05 2.29 3.67
N TRP A 166 4.05 2.09 2.82
CA TRP A 166 2.89 1.24 3.14
C TRP A 166 3.24 -0.24 3.27
N LEU A 167 4.09 -0.76 2.39
CA LEU A 167 4.58 -2.13 2.45
C LEU A 167 5.47 -2.36 3.69
N SER A 168 6.19 -1.35 4.16
CA SER A 168 6.90 -1.42 5.44
C SER A 168 5.94 -1.61 6.62
N LEU A 169 4.82 -0.87 6.63
CA LEU A 169 3.79 -0.99 7.67
C LEU A 169 3.13 -2.38 7.65
N MET A 170 2.91 -2.93 6.45
CA MET A 170 2.43 -4.30 6.27
C MET A 170 3.41 -5.31 6.88
N LEU A 171 4.71 -5.21 6.58
CA LEU A 171 5.73 -6.09 7.15
C LEU A 171 5.77 -5.99 8.68
N GLU A 172 5.69 -4.78 9.23
CA GLU A 172 5.58 -4.57 10.69
C GLU A 172 4.33 -5.20 11.31
N ALA A 173 3.21 -5.18 10.60
CA ALA A 173 1.98 -5.82 11.07
C ALA A 173 2.13 -7.34 11.10
N LEU A 174 2.70 -7.93 10.04
CA LEU A 174 2.97 -9.37 9.96
C LEU A 174 3.97 -9.81 11.02
N ASP A 175 5.07 -9.08 11.19
CA ASP A 175 6.09 -9.39 12.20
C ASP A 175 5.53 -9.26 13.62
N ARG A 176 4.63 -8.31 13.87
CA ARG A 176 3.94 -8.23 15.17
C ARG A 176 3.11 -9.48 15.47
N ARG A 177 2.45 -10.07 14.47
CA ARG A 177 1.67 -11.31 14.62
C ARG A 177 2.58 -12.53 14.76
N TRP A 178 3.68 -12.55 14.02
CA TRP A 178 4.69 -13.62 14.03
C TRP A 178 6.10 -13.03 14.20
N PRO A 179 6.54 -12.78 15.45
CA PRO A 179 7.78 -12.07 15.74
C PRO A 179 9.02 -12.72 15.13
N GLY A 180 9.82 -11.92 14.42
CA GLY A 180 11.07 -12.34 13.77
C GLY A 180 10.88 -13.01 12.41
N GLU A 181 9.64 -13.22 11.98
CA GLU A 181 9.32 -13.95 10.76
C GLU A 181 9.18 -13.04 9.55
N PHE A 182 9.04 -11.73 9.71
CA PHE A 182 8.86 -10.78 8.60
C PHE A 182 9.83 -9.58 8.73
N PRO A 183 11.15 -9.80 8.63
CA PRO A 183 12.15 -8.77 8.90
C PRO A 183 12.20 -7.68 7.82
N GLY A 184 12.84 -6.56 8.17
CA GLY A 184 13.30 -5.54 7.22
C GLY A 184 12.35 -4.36 7.00
N ALA A 185 11.26 -4.26 7.75
CA ALA A 185 10.35 -3.11 7.64
C ALA A 185 11.06 -1.75 7.85
N ALA A 186 11.96 -1.66 8.84
CA ALA A 186 12.74 -0.44 9.11
C ALA A 186 13.59 -0.02 7.89
N GLU A 187 14.37 -0.96 7.33
CA GLU A 187 15.18 -0.72 6.11
C GLU A 187 14.33 -0.24 4.93
N MET A 188 13.12 -0.80 4.76
CA MET A 188 12.20 -0.40 3.70
C MET A 188 11.69 1.03 3.90
N ARG A 189 11.39 1.41 5.14
CA ARG A 189 10.98 2.78 5.50
C ARG A 189 12.09 3.80 5.28
N GLU A 190 13.32 3.48 5.67
CA GLU A 190 14.48 4.36 5.47
C GLU A 190 14.72 4.63 3.98
N ARG A 191 14.68 3.59 3.14
CA ARG A 191 14.82 3.72 1.69
C ARG A 191 13.71 4.56 1.05
N ALA A 192 12.50 4.52 1.60
CA ALA A 192 11.39 5.36 1.14
C ALA A 192 11.64 6.85 1.42
N GLN A 193 12.34 7.19 2.50
CA GLN A 193 12.63 8.57 2.91
C GLN A 193 13.80 9.19 2.14
N ILE A 194 14.87 8.41 1.91
CA ILE A 194 16.10 8.89 1.25
C ILE A 194 15.80 9.43 -0.16
N SER A 195 14.88 8.79 -0.89
CA SER A 195 14.54 9.19 -2.26
C SER A 195 13.77 10.51 -2.39
N ARG A 196 13.40 11.19 -1.28
CA ARG A 196 12.80 12.55 -1.33
C ARG A 196 13.77 13.66 -0.91
N GLY A 197 14.94 13.31 -0.37
CA GLY A 197 15.98 14.25 0.06
C GLY A 197 17.08 14.49 -0.98
N GLN A 198 16.98 13.85 -2.14
CA GLN A 198 17.81 14.04 -3.34
C GLN A 198 16.92 14.51 -4.49
#